data_AF-A0A1G9IT19-F1
#
_entry.id   AF-A0A1G9IT19-F1
#
_cell.length_a   1.000
_cell.length_b   1.000
_cell.length_c   1.000
_cell.angle_alpha   90.00
_cell.angle_beta   90.00
_cell.angle_gamma   90.00
#
_symmetry.space_group_name_H-M   'P 1'
#
loop_
_entity.id
_entity.type
_entity.pdbx_description
1 polymer ?
#
loop_
_entity_poly.entity_id
_entity_poly.type
_entity_poly.pdbx_seq_one_letter_code
_entity_poly.pdbx_strand_id
1 'polypeptide(L)'
;MRPLADSFKEYGRGIVGGFLFSLPMLYTMEVWQTGFIIQPPYLICYMVAAFGLLLGYNRFAGMRPESTWQAILIDSVEEMGLGILLSILVLWLTGRIEFATMPLDQILGTVMVESMPVAIGISVGTAQLGVSPEEDEAPATARGEGPDAHPRERLGRTLTLATCGGVLVAANVAPTEEIIKTAYEIVPYQALLLLLFALVLVVAILYYVDFRGTQTGQDGPLVVDVLYESTLALTVAMALSALMLLFFLQLEDISLEMALIETVVLTVPAALGTSAARLLIK
;
A
#
# COMPACT_ATOMS: atom_id res chain seq x y z
N MET A 1 -30.24 -0.23 10.49
CA MET A 1 -29.16 0.03 11.47
C MET A 1 -28.40 -1.27 11.62
N ARG A 2 -27.08 -1.28 11.38
CA ARG A 2 -26.25 -2.49 11.51
C ARG A 2 -26.29 -2.97 12.97
N PRO A 3 -26.31 -4.28 13.25
CA PRO A 3 -26.12 -4.77 14.61
C PRO A 3 -24.79 -4.27 15.17
N LEU A 4 -24.78 -3.72 16.39
CA LEU A 4 -23.59 -3.16 17.04
C LEU A 4 -22.38 -4.11 17.04
N ALA A 5 -22.63 -5.41 17.12
CA ALA A 5 -21.60 -6.45 17.14
C ALA A 5 -20.85 -6.58 15.80
N ASP A 6 -21.54 -6.36 14.66
CA ASP A 6 -20.94 -6.50 13.34
C ASP A 6 -20.05 -5.29 13.02
N SER A 7 -20.51 -4.09 13.38
CA SER A 7 -19.69 -2.87 13.29
C SER A 7 -18.43 -2.97 14.15
N PHE A 8 -18.51 -3.51 15.37
CA PHE A 8 -17.33 -3.66 16.23
C PHE A 8 -16.29 -4.64 15.64
N LYS A 9 -16.74 -5.73 15.03
CA LYS A 9 -15.84 -6.67 14.33
C LYS A 9 -15.16 -6.02 13.13
N GLU A 10 -15.91 -5.24 12.34
CA GLU A 10 -15.41 -4.52 11.17
C GLU A 10 -14.33 -3.50 11.57
N TYR A 11 -14.59 -2.66 12.58
CA TYR A 11 -13.57 -1.74 13.11
C TYR A 11 -12.37 -2.46 13.72
N GLY A 12 -12.59 -3.57 14.44
CA GLY A 12 -11.50 -4.37 15.01
C GLY A 12 -10.56 -4.92 13.94
N ARG A 13 -11.12 -5.44 12.84
CA ARG A 13 -10.37 -5.93 11.67
C ARG A 13 -9.58 -4.80 11.00
N GLY A 14 -10.20 -3.64 10.81
CA GLY A 14 -9.54 -2.46 10.30
C GLY A 14 -8.36 -2.03 11.18
N ILE A 15 -8.57 -1.86 12.49
CA ILE A 15 -7.51 -1.47 13.44
C ILE A 15 -6.34 -2.48 13.42
N VAL A 16 -6.64 -3.79 13.41
CA VAL A 16 -5.62 -4.83 13.34
C VAL A 16 -4.82 -4.74 12.04
N GLY A 17 -5.48 -4.56 10.88
CA GLY A 17 -4.77 -4.37 9.62
C GLY A 17 -3.94 -3.09 9.59
N GLY A 18 -4.49 -1.98 10.10
CA GLY A 18 -3.78 -0.72 10.30
C GLY A 18 -2.45 -0.97 10.98
N PHE A 19 -2.49 -1.54 12.19
CA PHE A 19 -1.28 -1.86 12.93
C PHE A 19 -0.38 -2.89 12.24
N LEU A 20 -0.92 -3.97 11.68
CA LEU A 20 -0.09 -4.99 11.01
C LEU A 20 0.76 -4.41 9.89
N PHE A 21 0.21 -3.44 9.14
CA PHE A 21 0.89 -2.86 7.99
C PHE A 21 1.65 -1.56 8.27
N SER A 22 1.35 -0.86 9.38
CA SER A 22 1.97 0.44 9.68
C SER A 22 2.75 0.49 10.99
N LEU A 23 2.75 -0.58 11.80
CA LEU A 23 3.51 -0.60 13.05
C LEU A 23 5.01 -0.34 12.87
N PRO A 24 5.70 -0.92 11.86
CA PRO A 24 7.12 -0.62 11.70
C PRO A 24 7.32 0.89 11.53
N MET A 25 6.55 1.54 10.65
CA MET A 25 6.62 2.99 10.45
C MET A 25 6.36 3.80 11.72
N LEU A 26 5.31 3.48 12.49
CA LEU A 26 5.00 4.17 13.75
C LEU A 26 6.13 4.12 14.80
N TYR A 27 7.07 3.18 14.66
CA TYR A 27 8.22 3.00 15.55
C TYR A 27 9.54 3.48 14.94
N THR A 28 9.60 3.69 13.63
CA THR A 28 10.80 4.05 12.87
C THR A 28 11.12 5.53 13.06
N MET A 29 12.38 5.82 13.41
CA MET A 29 12.85 7.15 13.76
C MET A 29 12.68 8.15 12.62
N GLU A 30 13.02 7.71 11.43
CA GLU A 30 13.07 8.48 10.20
C GLU A 30 11.68 8.94 9.73
N VAL A 31 10.63 8.16 10.02
CA VAL A 31 9.25 8.48 9.60
C VAL A 31 8.72 9.67 10.39
N TRP A 32 8.74 9.59 11.73
CA TRP A 32 8.21 10.69 12.54
C TRP A 32 9.09 11.94 12.47
N GLN A 33 10.40 11.79 12.24
CA GLN A 33 11.29 12.92 11.98
C GLN A 33 11.02 13.62 10.66
N THR A 34 10.63 12.88 9.61
CA THR A 34 10.22 13.48 8.33
C THR A 34 9.13 14.52 8.56
N GLY A 35 8.20 14.25 9.49
CA GLY A 35 7.14 15.18 9.90
C GLY A 35 7.63 16.54 10.42
N PHE A 36 8.87 16.64 10.90
CA PHE A 36 9.44 17.91 11.39
C PHE A 36 10.04 18.77 10.28
N ILE A 37 10.45 18.15 9.18
CA ILE A 37 11.28 18.76 8.13
C ILE A 37 10.46 19.06 6.88
N ILE A 38 9.49 18.19 6.58
CA ILE A 38 8.71 18.26 5.35
C ILE A 38 7.86 19.54 5.28
N GLN A 39 7.89 20.20 4.12
CA GLN A 39 7.13 21.44 3.94
C GLN A 39 5.62 21.13 3.80
N PRO A 40 4.73 22.01 4.32
CA PRO A 40 3.29 21.84 4.24
C PRO A 40 2.69 21.47 2.87
N PRO A 41 3.14 22.02 1.71
CA PRO A 41 2.57 21.62 0.42
C PRO A 41 2.79 20.13 0.10
N TYR A 42 3.95 19.55 0.45
CA TYR A 42 4.21 18.14 0.21
C TYR A 42 3.34 17.24 1.11
N LEU A 43 3.10 17.65 2.36
CA LEU A 43 2.16 16.96 3.26
C LEU A 43 0.73 16.94 2.70
N ILE A 44 0.26 18.07 2.19
CA ILE A 44 -1.07 18.16 1.58
C ILE A 44 -1.15 17.26 0.35
N CYS A 45 -0.14 17.30 -0.53
CA CYS A 45 -0.07 16.41 -1.69
C CYS A 45 -0.09 14.94 -1.29
N TYR A 46 0.68 14.56 -0.26
CA TYR A 46 0.72 13.19 0.25
C TYR A 46 -0.63 12.76 0.84
N MET A 47 -1.28 13.64 1.60
CA MET A 47 -2.61 13.37 2.17
C MET A 47 -3.67 13.20 1.08
N VAL A 48 -3.64 14.04 0.05
CA VAL A 48 -4.53 13.92 -1.11
C VAL A 48 -4.26 12.62 -1.86
N ALA A 49 -2.99 12.24 -2.04
CA ALA A 49 -2.62 11.00 -2.71
C ALA A 49 -3.08 9.76 -1.90
N ALA A 50 -2.85 9.75 -0.58
CA ALA A 50 -3.30 8.69 0.31
C ALA A 50 -4.82 8.58 0.32
N PHE A 51 -5.53 9.71 0.39
CA PHE A 51 -7.00 9.72 0.33
C PHE A 51 -7.52 9.24 -1.03
N GLY A 52 -6.88 9.65 -2.13
CA GLY A 52 -7.20 9.14 -3.46
C GLY A 52 -6.99 7.62 -3.58
N LEU A 53 -5.96 7.11 -2.91
CA LEU A 53 -5.70 5.67 -2.84
C LEU A 53 -6.77 4.92 -2.02
N LEU A 54 -7.22 5.48 -0.89
CA LEU A 54 -8.36 4.95 -0.12
C LEU A 54 -9.64 4.90 -0.95
N LEU A 55 -9.96 6.00 -1.67
CA LEU A 55 -11.11 6.04 -2.57
C LEU A 55 -11.03 4.97 -3.65
N GLY A 56 -9.85 4.80 -4.25
CA GLY A 56 -9.60 3.74 -5.22
C GLY A 56 -9.79 2.36 -4.61
N TYR A 57 -9.19 2.11 -3.44
CA TYR A 57 -9.27 0.82 -2.78
C TYR A 57 -10.71 0.46 -2.41
N ASN A 58 -11.46 1.39 -1.83
CA ASN A 58 -12.87 1.18 -1.48
C ASN A 58 -13.75 1.02 -2.73
N ARG A 59 -13.39 1.64 -3.85
CA ARG A 59 -14.09 1.44 -5.13
C ARG A 59 -13.83 0.08 -5.78
N PHE A 60 -12.63 -0.48 -5.62
CA PHE A 60 -12.17 -1.64 -6.40
C PHE A 60 -11.95 -2.93 -5.59
N ALA A 61 -11.68 -2.85 -4.28
CA ALA A 61 -11.49 -3.99 -3.37
C ALA A 61 -12.55 -4.09 -2.26
N GLY A 62 -13.13 -2.98 -1.80
CA GLY A 62 -14.15 -2.96 -0.72
C GLY A 62 -15.52 -3.56 -1.06
N MET A 63 -15.56 -4.53 -1.98
CA MET A 63 -16.71 -4.96 -2.77
C MET A 63 -18.00 -5.18 -1.97
N ARG A 64 -18.87 -4.15 -2.02
CA ARG A 64 -20.33 -4.31 -1.99
C ARG A 64 -20.83 -3.98 -3.40
N PRO A 65 -21.60 -4.86 -4.07
CA PRO A 65 -22.01 -4.70 -5.46
C PRO A 65 -22.79 -3.41 -5.81
N GLU A 66 -23.17 -2.59 -4.81
CA GLU A 66 -23.96 -1.36 -5.00
C GLU A 66 -23.46 -0.16 -4.19
N SER A 67 -22.16 -0.10 -3.86
CA SER A 67 -21.61 1.06 -3.14
C SER A 67 -21.71 2.34 -3.98
N THR A 68 -22.59 3.24 -3.54
CA THR A 68 -22.70 4.59 -4.10
C THR A 68 -21.40 5.36 -3.81
N TRP A 69 -21.02 6.32 -4.65
CA TRP A 69 -19.85 7.20 -4.41
C TRP A 69 -19.86 7.88 -3.02
N GLN A 70 -21.05 8.14 -2.47
CA GLN A 70 -21.20 8.64 -1.11
C GLN A 70 -20.74 7.63 -0.05
N ALA A 71 -21.06 6.34 -0.21
CA ALA A 71 -20.63 5.30 0.70
C ALA A 71 -19.10 5.14 0.66
N ILE A 72 -18.51 5.09 -0.54
CA ILE A 72 -17.06 5.03 -0.74
C ILE A 72 -16.36 6.20 -0.05
N LEU A 73 -16.90 7.42 -0.21
CA LEU A 73 -16.36 8.62 0.41
C LEU A 73 -16.46 8.55 1.94
N ILE A 74 -17.59 8.09 2.48
CA ILE A 74 -17.78 7.94 3.93
C ILE A 74 -16.78 6.93 4.48
N ASP A 75 -16.67 5.75 3.87
CA ASP A 75 -15.73 4.71 4.30
C ASP A 75 -14.28 5.23 4.29
N SER A 76 -13.86 5.92 3.22
CA SER A 76 -12.51 6.50 3.15
C SER A 76 -12.26 7.61 4.18
N VAL A 77 -13.27 8.41 4.52
CA VAL A 77 -13.16 9.42 5.59
C VAL A 77 -13.07 8.75 6.97
N GLU A 78 -13.84 7.68 7.20
CA GLU A 78 -13.77 6.90 8.44
C GLU A 78 -12.39 6.27 8.62
N GLU A 79 -11.85 5.65 7.57
CA GLU A 79 -10.50 5.04 7.58
C GLU A 79 -9.40 6.08 7.83
N MET A 80 -9.47 7.24 7.18
CA MET A 80 -8.52 8.34 7.40
C MET A 80 -8.64 8.88 8.84
N GLY A 81 -9.86 9.06 9.34
CA GLY A 81 -10.10 9.49 10.71
C GLY A 81 -9.55 8.51 11.75
N LEU A 82 -9.77 7.21 11.55
CA LEU A 82 -9.19 6.17 12.38
C LEU A 82 -7.66 6.14 12.29
N GLY A 83 -7.08 6.30 11.09
CA GLY A 83 -5.65 6.41 10.90
C GLY A 83 -5.05 7.54 11.73
N ILE A 84 -5.63 8.73 11.66
CA ILE A 84 -5.22 9.90 12.46
C ILE A 84 -5.32 9.60 13.96
N LEU A 85 -6.45 9.06 14.43
CA LEU A 85 -6.66 8.78 15.85
C LEU A 85 -5.67 7.73 16.39
N LEU A 86 -5.43 6.66 15.62
CA LEU A 86 -4.48 5.62 16.00
C LEU A 86 -3.05 6.13 15.99
N SER A 87 -2.65 6.93 15.00
CA SER A 87 -1.32 7.55 14.97
C SER A 87 -1.12 8.48 16.16
N ILE A 88 -2.08 9.37 16.44
CA ILE A 88 -2.02 10.25 17.62
C ILE A 88 -1.85 9.42 18.89
N LEU A 89 -2.65 8.36 19.05
CA LEU A 89 -2.59 7.49 20.22
C LEU A 89 -1.22 6.83 20.36
N VAL A 90 -0.71 6.20 19.30
CA VAL A 90 0.59 5.49 19.36
C VAL A 90 1.75 6.46 19.54
N LEU A 91 1.77 7.59 18.84
CA LEU A 91 2.82 8.60 18.96
C LEU A 91 2.82 9.23 20.36
N TRP A 92 1.65 9.43 20.96
CA TRP A 92 1.56 9.88 22.34
C TRP A 92 2.03 8.81 23.34
N LEU A 93 1.58 7.55 23.19
CA LEU A 93 1.97 6.44 24.06
C LEU A 93 3.47 6.11 24.00
N THR A 94 4.10 6.31 22.84
CA THR A 94 5.55 6.10 22.63
C THR A 94 6.40 7.33 22.96
N GLY A 95 5.77 8.41 23.42
CA GLY A 95 6.44 9.67 23.77
C GLY A 95 7.07 10.38 22.57
N ARG A 96 6.58 10.15 21.35
CA ARG A 96 6.99 10.90 20.16
C ARG A 96 6.29 12.25 20.04
N ILE A 97 5.09 12.37 20.60
CA ILE A 97 4.33 13.64 20.67
C ILE A 97 4.12 14.04 22.12
N GLU A 98 4.55 15.25 22.45
CA GLU A 98 4.31 15.90 23.74
C GLU A 98 3.48 17.18 23.55
N PHE A 99 2.18 17.10 23.79
CA PHE A 99 1.25 18.22 23.57
C PHE A 99 1.55 19.50 24.37
N ALA A 100 2.31 19.39 25.47
CA ALA A 100 2.60 20.52 26.35
C ALA A 100 3.81 21.37 25.91
N THR A 101 4.74 20.76 25.19
CA THR A 101 6.10 21.32 24.94
C THR A 101 6.39 21.46 23.45
N MET A 102 5.81 20.60 22.63
CA MET A 102 6.10 20.51 21.20
C MET A 102 5.28 21.55 20.40
N PRO A 103 5.88 22.21 19.40
CA PRO A 103 5.16 23.17 18.58
C PRO A 103 4.16 22.46 17.66
N LEU A 104 3.03 23.13 17.40
CA LEU A 104 1.86 22.52 16.74
C LEU A 104 2.16 22.05 15.32
N ASP A 105 3.03 22.75 14.60
CA ASP A 105 3.49 22.40 13.25
C ASP A 105 4.17 21.02 13.23
N GLN A 106 5.07 20.74 14.18
CA GLN A 106 5.74 19.44 14.28
C GLN A 106 4.75 18.33 14.65
N ILE A 107 3.83 18.60 15.59
CA ILE A 107 2.77 17.64 15.95
C ILE A 107 1.94 17.29 14.72
N LEU A 108 1.46 18.31 13.98
CA LEU A 108 0.63 18.11 12.80
C LEU A 108 1.39 17.39 11.69
N GLY A 109 2.64 17.76 11.43
CA GLY A 109 3.47 17.13 10.40
C GLY A 109 3.70 15.65 10.69
N THR A 110 4.08 15.30 11.92
CA THR A 110 4.30 13.90 12.32
C THR A 110 3.01 13.09 12.30
N VAL A 111 1.90 13.61 12.83
CA VAL A 111 0.60 12.93 12.77
C VAL A 111 0.17 12.70 11.32
N MET A 112 0.33 13.70 10.45
CA MET A 112 -0.04 13.58 9.04
C MET A 112 0.77 12.49 8.34
N VAL A 113 2.10 12.49 8.46
CA VAL A 113 2.96 11.48 7.82
C VAL A 113 2.58 10.06 8.26
N GLU A 114 2.35 9.87 9.56
CA GLU A 114 2.07 8.55 10.15
C GLU A 114 0.64 8.07 9.92
N SER A 115 -0.34 8.98 9.82
CA SER A 115 -1.76 8.61 9.68
C SER A 115 -2.11 7.96 8.34
N MET A 116 -1.41 8.32 7.28
CA MET A 116 -1.67 7.84 5.92
C MET A 116 -1.41 6.35 5.73
N PRO A 117 -0.22 5.81 6.05
CA PRO A 117 0.05 4.37 5.98
C PRO A 117 -0.88 3.58 6.92
N VAL A 118 -1.20 4.12 8.11
CA VAL A 118 -2.15 3.51 9.03
C VAL A 118 -3.55 3.44 8.42
N ALA A 119 -4.03 4.52 7.80
CA ALA A 119 -5.34 4.57 7.15
C ALA A 119 -5.43 3.57 5.98
N ILE A 120 -4.38 3.48 5.15
CA ILE A 120 -4.31 2.49 4.07
C ILE A 120 -4.33 1.07 4.66
N GLY A 121 -3.57 0.82 5.73
CA GLY A 121 -3.57 -0.45 6.45
C GLY A 121 -4.94 -0.80 7.04
N ILE A 122 -5.69 0.18 7.54
CA ILE A 122 -7.06 0.00 8.04
C ILE A 122 -7.99 -0.43 6.92
N SER A 123 -7.93 0.25 5.77
CA SER A 123 -8.76 -0.07 4.62
C SER A 123 -8.49 -1.49 4.10
N VAL A 124 -7.22 -1.84 3.94
CA VAL A 124 -6.80 -3.19 3.54
C VAL A 124 -7.19 -4.22 4.60
N GLY A 125 -6.99 -3.94 5.89
CA GLY A 125 -7.38 -4.80 7.00
C GLY A 125 -8.86 -5.13 7.04
N THR A 126 -9.68 -4.10 6.85
CA THR A 126 -11.15 -4.22 6.85
C THR A 126 -11.61 -5.14 5.72
N ALA A 127 -11.06 -4.98 4.51
CA ALA A 127 -11.38 -5.82 3.37
C ALA A 127 -10.85 -7.26 3.53
N GLN A 128 -9.62 -7.45 4.01
CA GLN A 128 -8.96 -8.76 4.01
C GLN A 128 -9.35 -9.65 5.20
N LEU A 129 -9.44 -9.08 6.40
CA LEU A 129 -9.86 -9.82 7.58
C LEU A 129 -11.40 -9.89 7.68
N GLY A 130 -12.09 -9.13 6.83
CA GLY A 130 -13.54 -9.05 6.66
C GLY A 130 -14.22 -10.33 6.17
N VAL A 131 -13.50 -11.16 5.42
CA VAL A 131 -14.03 -12.37 4.77
C VAL A 131 -14.38 -13.42 5.83
N SER A 132 -15.67 -13.56 6.14
CA SER A 132 -16.17 -14.64 6.99
C SER A 132 -16.44 -15.90 6.14
N PRO A 133 -16.10 -17.12 6.61
CA PRO A 133 -16.31 -18.37 5.87
C PRO A 133 -17.78 -18.65 5.51
N GLU A 134 -18.74 -18.02 6.19
CA GLU A 134 -20.19 -18.20 5.93
C GLU A 134 -20.69 -17.40 4.71
N GLU A 135 -19.91 -16.45 4.18
CA GLU A 135 -20.24 -15.74 2.93
C GLU A 135 -19.66 -16.42 1.67
N ASP A 136 -19.02 -17.59 1.81
CA ASP A 136 -18.53 -18.41 0.70
C ASP A 136 -19.66 -19.14 -0.07
N GLU A 137 -20.93 -19.01 0.35
CA GLU A 137 -22.10 -19.55 -0.38
C GLU A 137 -22.68 -18.60 -1.44
N ALA A 138 -22.19 -17.37 -1.56
CA ALA A 138 -22.50 -16.53 -2.71
C ALA A 138 -21.68 -17.02 -3.92
N PRO A 139 -22.29 -17.25 -5.10
CA PRO A 139 -21.58 -17.80 -6.24
C PRO A 139 -20.38 -16.91 -6.59
N ALA A 140 -19.24 -17.55 -6.85
CA ALA A 140 -17.96 -16.92 -7.22
C ALA A 140 -18.04 -15.93 -8.41
N THR A 141 -19.19 -15.87 -9.10
CA THR A 141 -19.54 -14.89 -10.13
C THR A 141 -19.88 -13.50 -9.59
N ALA A 142 -20.02 -13.32 -8.27
CA ALA A 142 -20.29 -12.01 -7.64
C ALA A 142 -19.03 -11.33 -7.07
N ARG A 143 -17.90 -12.05 -7.00
CA ARG A 143 -16.62 -11.52 -6.53
C ARG A 143 -15.50 -11.55 -7.59
N GLY A 144 -15.64 -12.38 -8.62
CA GLY A 144 -14.75 -12.40 -9.79
C GLY A 144 -15.50 -12.05 -11.08
N GLU A 145 -14.81 -11.28 -11.94
CA GLU A 145 -15.08 -11.05 -13.38
C GLU A 145 -16.53 -11.28 -13.84
N GLY A 146 -17.36 -10.24 -13.76
CA GLY A 146 -18.46 -10.12 -14.71
C GLY A 146 -17.86 -10.13 -16.13
N PRO A 147 -18.35 -10.97 -17.06
CA PRO A 147 -17.84 -11.05 -18.44
C PRO A 147 -17.85 -9.71 -19.20
N ASP A 148 -18.50 -8.68 -18.65
CA ASP A 148 -18.78 -7.39 -19.27
C ASP A 148 -17.98 -6.21 -18.68
N ALA A 149 -17.04 -6.45 -17.75
CA ALA A 149 -16.23 -5.38 -17.19
C ALA A 149 -15.35 -4.74 -18.27
N HIS A 150 -15.49 -3.43 -18.48
CA HIS A 150 -14.74 -2.72 -19.52
C HIS A 150 -13.22 -2.83 -19.24
N PRO A 151 -12.37 -2.97 -20.28
CA PRO A 151 -10.91 -3.10 -20.12
C PRO A 151 -10.27 -2.01 -19.24
N ARG A 152 -10.85 -0.81 -19.24
CA ARG A 152 -10.42 0.32 -18.39
C ARG A 152 -10.66 0.09 -16.90
N GLU A 153 -11.79 -0.52 -16.54
CA GLU A 153 -12.13 -0.81 -15.14
C GLU A 153 -11.25 -1.93 -14.59
N ARG A 154 -10.97 -2.96 -15.40
CA ARG A 154 -10.03 -4.02 -15.06
C ARG A 154 -8.63 -3.47 -14.81
N LEU A 155 -8.14 -2.59 -15.68
CA LEU A 155 -6.84 -1.93 -15.50
C LEU A 155 -6.83 -1.03 -14.26
N GLY A 156 -7.88 -0.24 -14.04
CA GLY A 156 -8.01 0.62 -12.86
C GLY A 156 -7.94 -0.16 -11.56
N ARG A 157 -8.70 -1.26 -11.45
CA ARG A 157 -8.64 -2.18 -10.31
C ARG A 157 -7.24 -2.74 -10.10
N THR A 158 -6.62 -3.30 -11.14
CA THR A 158 -5.28 -3.90 -11.03
C THR A 158 -4.24 -2.87 -10.58
N LEU A 159 -4.24 -1.68 -11.17
CA LEU A 159 -3.31 -0.62 -10.80
C LEU A 159 -3.50 -0.12 -9.38
N THR A 160 -4.75 0.11 -8.96
CA THR A 160 -5.04 0.57 -7.60
C THR A 160 -4.59 -0.44 -6.57
N LEU A 161 -4.91 -1.73 -6.77
CA LEU A 161 -4.54 -2.76 -5.80
C LEU A 161 -3.04 -3.00 -5.76
N ALA A 162 -2.38 -3.08 -6.93
CA ALA A 162 -0.92 -3.13 -7.00
C ALA A 162 -0.29 -1.92 -6.29
N THR A 163 -0.86 -0.72 -6.47
CA THR A 163 -0.39 0.49 -5.80
C THR A 163 -0.54 0.39 -4.28
N CYS A 164 -1.71 -0.01 -3.78
CA CYS A 164 -1.93 -0.20 -2.34
C CYS A 164 -0.94 -1.20 -1.74
N GLY A 165 -0.81 -2.38 -2.35
CA GLY A 165 0.13 -3.41 -1.86
C GLY A 165 1.59 -2.93 -1.91
N GLY A 166 1.99 -2.29 -3.00
CA GLY A 166 3.32 -1.72 -3.18
C GLY A 166 3.63 -0.66 -2.13
N VAL A 167 2.71 0.28 -1.91
CA VAL A 167 2.83 1.34 -0.90
C VAL A 167 2.92 0.74 0.51
N LEU A 168 2.06 -0.22 0.87
CA LEU A 168 2.08 -0.83 2.20
C LEU A 168 3.41 -1.51 2.52
N VAL A 169 4.03 -2.17 1.53
CA VAL A 169 5.32 -2.83 1.76
C VAL A 169 6.48 -1.84 1.68
N ALA A 170 6.51 -1.00 0.64
CA ALA A 170 7.61 -0.08 0.39
C ALA A 170 7.70 1.01 1.46
N ALA A 171 6.58 1.57 1.93
CA ALA A 171 6.60 2.67 2.88
C ALA A 171 7.27 2.28 4.21
N ASN A 172 7.22 1.01 4.63
CA ASN A 172 7.90 0.56 5.85
C ASN A 172 9.43 0.59 5.79
N VAL A 173 10.01 0.67 4.59
CA VAL A 173 11.47 0.62 4.37
C VAL A 173 11.99 1.85 3.65
N ALA A 174 11.16 2.50 2.81
CA ALA A 174 11.53 3.69 2.05
C ALA A 174 12.14 4.83 2.86
N PRO A 175 11.66 5.17 4.08
CA PRO A 175 12.23 6.28 4.84
C PRO A 175 13.51 5.93 5.59
N THR A 176 13.91 4.65 5.65
CA THR A 176 14.94 4.21 6.59
C THR A 176 16.36 4.43 6.05
N GLU A 177 17.33 4.56 6.96
CA GLU A 177 18.74 4.69 6.57
C GLU A 177 19.29 3.42 5.89
N GLU A 178 18.68 2.25 6.10
CA GLU A 178 19.13 0.99 5.51
C GLU A 178 19.08 1.00 3.98
N ILE A 179 18.10 1.68 3.37
CA ILE A 179 18.03 1.80 1.90
C ILE A 179 19.24 2.57 1.38
N ILE A 180 19.54 3.71 2.00
CA ILE A 180 20.67 4.57 1.65
C ILE A 180 21.99 3.82 1.84
N LYS A 181 22.20 3.19 3.00
CA LYS A 181 23.42 2.42 3.30
C LYS A 181 23.60 1.27 2.33
N THR A 182 22.54 0.52 2.05
CA THR A 182 22.59 -0.58 1.07
C THR A 182 23.00 -0.07 -0.29
N ALA A 183 22.43 1.05 -0.75
CA ALA A 183 22.78 1.63 -2.04
C ALA A 183 24.25 2.07 -2.13
N TYR A 184 24.84 2.57 -1.03
CA TYR A 184 26.27 2.92 -0.99
C TYR A 184 27.20 1.72 -0.93
N GLU A 185 26.77 0.62 -0.32
CA GLU A 185 27.61 -0.57 -0.11
C GLU A 185 27.60 -1.53 -1.31
N ILE A 186 26.57 -1.48 -2.15
CA ILE A 186 26.47 -2.36 -3.32
C ILE A 186 27.26 -1.84 -4.52
N VAL A 187 27.80 -2.78 -5.30
CA VAL A 187 28.47 -2.49 -6.57
C VAL A 187 27.48 -2.52 -7.75
N PRO A 188 27.76 -1.84 -8.89
CA PRO A 188 26.77 -1.66 -9.96
C PRO A 188 26.12 -2.93 -10.51
N TYR A 189 26.86 -4.05 -10.58
CA TYR A 189 26.27 -5.31 -11.05
C TYR A 189 25.30 -5.93 -10.04
N GLN A 190 25.47 -5.66 -8.73
CA GLN A 190 24.54 -6.13 -7.70
C GLN A 190 23.20 -5.41 -7.82
N ALA A 191 23.18 -4.13 -8.20
CA ALA A 191 21.93 -3.43 -8.51
C ALA A 191 21.18 -4.11 -9.67
N LEU A 192 21.88 -4.54 -10.73
CA LEU A 192 21.26 -5.31 -11.82
C LEU A 192 20.72 -6.67 -11.33
N LEU A 193 21.45 -7.34 -10.43
CA LEU A 193 20.98 -8.59 -9.82
C LEU A 193 19.76 -8.39 -8.92
N LEU A 194 19.67 -7.29 -8.18
CA LEU A 194 18.49 -6.93 -7.39
C LEU A 194 17.28 -6.69 -8.27
N LEU A 195 17.46 -5.98 -9.39
CA LEU A 195 16.38 -5.76 -10.35
C LEU A 195 15.91 -7.08 -10.99
N LEU A 196 16.85 -7.96 -11.37
CA LEU A 196 16.54 -9.30 -11.86
C LEU A 196 15.81 -10.12 -10.79
N PHE A 197 16.25 -10.04 -9.54
CA PHE A 197 15.61 -10.72 -8.42
C PHE A 197 14.18 -10.22 -8.19
N ALA A 198 13.95 -8.91 -8.23
CA ALA A 198 12.60 -8.32 -8.17
C ALA A 198 11.71 -8.85 -9.29
N LEU A 199 12.22 -8.91 -10.54
CA LEU A 199 11.47 -9.47 -11.67
C LEU A 199 11.12 -10.96 -11.44
N VAL A 200 12.07 -11.76 -10.98
CA VAL A 200 11.83 -13.18 -10.68
C VAL A 200 10.77 -13.34 -9.59
N LEU A 201 10.80 -12.51 -8.54
CA LEU A 201 9.78 -12.52 -7.49
C LEU A 201 8.39 -12.19 -8.04
N VAL A 202 8.27 -11.15 -8.88
CA VAL A 202 7.01 -10.76 -9.52
C VAL A 202 6.47 -11.92 -10.36
N VAL A 203 7.29 -12.47 -11.25
CA VAL A 203 6.90 -13.59 -12.12
C VAL A 203 6.47 -14.80 -11.29
N ALA A 204 7.22 -15.15 -10.24
CA ALA A 204 6.92 -16.28 -9.38
C ALA A 204 5.58 -16.11 -8.65
N ILE A 205 5.31 -14.91 -8.11
CA ILE A 205 4.05 -14.62 -7.40
C ILE A 205 2.87 -14.65 -8.38
N LEU A 206 2.97 -13.98 -9.53
CA LEU A 206 1.90 -13.94 -10.52
C LEU A 206 1.61 -15.34 -11.08
N TYR A 207 2.64 -16.10 -11.42
CA TYR A 207 2.49 -17.49 -11.86
C TYR A 207 1.78 -18.35 -10.81
N TYR A 208 2.12 -18.18 -9.52
CA TYR A 208 1.46 -18.91 -8.43
C TYR A 208 -0.01 -18.53 -8.27
N VAL A 209 -0.35 -17.24 -8.41
CA VAL A 209 -1.73 -16.73 -8.33
C VAL A 209 -2.57 -17.33 -9.46
N ASP A 210 -2.10 -17.23 -10.71
CA ASP A 210 -2.84 -17.70 -11.89
C ASP A 210 -3.00 -19.23 -11.92
N PHE A 211 -2.00 -19.97 -11.42
CA PHE A 211 -2.11 -21.43 -11.30
C PHE A 211 -3.22 -21.86 -10.33
N ARG A 212 -3.48 -21.09 -9.26
CA ARG A 212 -4.61 -21.36 -8.36
C ARG A 212 -5.97 -20.95 -8.96
N GLY A 213 -5.99 -19.98 -9.87
CA GLY A 213 -7.21 -19.51 -10.53
C GLY A 213 -7.73 -20.43 -11.65
N THR A 214 -6.87 -21.26 -12.25
CA THR A 214 -7.19 -22.05 -13.46
C THR A 214 -7.74 -23.46 -13.20
N GLN A 215 -8.31 -23.75 -12.02
CA GLN A 215 -8.87 -25.08 -11.72
C GLN A 215 -10.13 -25.47 -12.53
N THR A 216 -10.59 -24.64 -13.46
CA THR A 216 -11.70 -24.94 -14.38
C THR A 216 -11.31 -24.77 -15.85
N GLY A 217 -10.61 -25.79 -16.39
CA GLY A 217 -10.75 -26.22 -17.79
C GLY A 217 -10.41 -25.26 -18.94
N GLN A 218 -9.73 -24.15 -18.70
CA GLN A 218 -9.22 -23.26 -19.75
C GLN A 218 -7.70 -23.40 -19.88
N ASP A 219 -7.20 -23.29 -21.11
CA ASP A 219 -5.78 -23.33 -21.45
C ASP A 219 -4.97 -22.44 -20.49
N GLY A 220 -3.85 -22.95 -19.97
CA GLY A 220 -3.02 -22.23 -19.00
C GLY A 220 -2.59 -20.85 -19.52
N PRO A 221 -2.21 -19.92 -18.62
CA PRO A 221 -1.89 -18.55 -19.00
C PRO A 221 -0.80 -18.54 -20.08
N LEU A 222 -1.03 -17.77 -21.15
CA LEU A 222 -0.02 -17.59 -22.18
C LEU A 222 1.20 -16.94 -21.54
N VAL A 223 2.40 -17.44 -21.85
CA VAL A 223 3.67 -16.87 -21.35
C VAL A 223 3.74 -15.36 -21.61
N VAL A 224 3.13 -14.90 -22.71
CA VAL A 224 3.04 -13.48 -23.09
C VAL A 224 2.24 -12.66 -22.08
N ASP A 225 1.14 -13.20 -21.55
CA ASP A 225 0.30 -12.49 -20.58
C ASP A 225 1.03 -12.34 -19.24
N VAL A 226 1.66 -13.42 -18.76
CA VAL A 226 2.48 -13.39 -17.53
C VAL A 226 3.62 -12.38 -17.66
N LEU A 227 4.29 -12.32 -18.83
CA LEU A 227 5.36 -11.36 -19.07
C LEU A 227 4.85 -9.92 -19.10
N TYR A 228 3.72 -9.66 -19.75
CA TYR A 228 3.11 -8.32 -19.79
C TYR A 228 2.74 -7.84 -18.39
N GLU A 229 2.06 -8.69 -17.62
CA GLU A 229 1.63 -8.35 -16.26
C GLU A 229 2.82 -8.19 -15.30
N SER A 230 3.85 -9.03 -15.43
CA SER A 230 5.07 -8.91 -14.63
C SER A 230 5.80 -7.60 -14.92
N THR A 231 5.85 -7.20 -16.19
CA THR A 231 6.45 -5.93 -16.61
C THR A 231 5.68 -4.75 -16.04
N LEU A 232 4.33 -4.80 -16.09
CA LEU A 232 3.48 -3.77 -15.50
C LEU A 232 3.70 -3.67 -13.99
N ALA A 233 3.68 -4.79 -13.26
CA ALA A 233 3.86 -4.81 -11.81
C ALA A 233 5.24 -4.30 -11.38
N LEU A 234 6.30 -4.65 -12.12
CA LEU A 234 7.65 -4.14 -11.88
C LEU A 234 7.76 -2.64 -12.18
N THR A 235 7.12 -2.16 -13.26
CA THR A 235 7.09 -0.72 -13.59
C THR A 235 6.40 0.09 -12.50
N VAL A 236 5.26 -0.40 -12.00
CA VAL A 236 4.56 0.21 -10.86
C VAL A 236 5.44 0.19 -9.62
N ALA A 237 6.10 -0.93 -9.31
CA ALA A 237 6.98 -1.03 -8.15
C ALA A 237 8.13 -0.01 -8.21
N MET A 238 8.82 0.10 -9.36
CA MET A 238 9.88 1.09 -9.54
C MET A 238 9.38 2.53 -9.42
N ALA A 239 8.23 2.83 -10.02
CA ALA A 239 7.63 4.16 -9.94
C ALA A 239 7.25 4.54 -8.50
N LEU A 240 6.70 3.59 -7.74
CA LEU A 240 6.37 3.79 -6.33
C LEU A 240 7.62 3.94 -5.48
N SER A 241 8.67 3.16 -5.72
CA SER A 241 9.95 3.31 -5.04
C SER A 241 10.51 4.72 -5.23
N ALA A 242 10.60 5.18 -6.48
CA ALA A 242 11.09 6.52 -6.78
C ALA A 242 10.22 7.61 -6.13
N LEU A 243 8.89 7.47 -6.19
CA LEU A 243 7.96 8.43 -5.60
C LEU A 243 8.05 8.47 -4.07
N MET A 244 8.23 7.32 -3.42
CA MET A 244 8.38 7.24 -1.96
C MET A 244 9.71 7.82 -1.50
N LEU A 245 10.82 7.50 -2.17
CA LEU A 245 12.12 8.08 -1.86
C LEU A 245 12.12 9.60 -2.08
N LEU A 246 11.42 10.07 -3.11
CA LEU A 246 11.22 11.51 -3.34
C LEU A 246 10.40 12.14 -2.21
N PHE A 247 9.32 11.49 -1.78
CA PHE A 247 8.47 12.00 -0.69
C PHE A 247 9.20 12.10 0.64
N PHE A 248 10.00 11.08 0.98
CA PHE A 248 10.83 11.05 2.18
C PHE A 248 12.15 11.83 2.03
N LEU A 249 12.29 12.63 0.97
CA LEU A 249 13.43 13.52 0.71
C LEU A 249 14.79 12.78 0.61
N GLN A 250 14.79 11.47 0.36
CA GLN A 250 16.02 10.69 0.26
C GLN A 250 16.80 10.99 -1.04
N LEU A 251 16.11 11.46 -2.08
CA LEU A 251 16.71 11.77 -3.38
C LEU A 251 17.24 13.22 -3.49
N GLU A 252 17.21 14.00 -2.41
CA GLU A 252 17.72 15.38 -2.43
C GLU A 252 19.26 15.42 -2.45
N ASP A 253 19.83 16.27 -3.30
CA ASP A 253 21.28 16.55 -3.40
C ASP A 253 22.19 15.35 -3.71
N ILE A 254 21.66 14.24 -4.27
CA ILE A 254 22.45 13.07 -4.70
C ILE A 254 22.62 13.00 -6.23
N SER A 255 23.58 12.17 -6.67
CA SER A 255 23.79 11.92 -8.10
C SER A 255 22.66 11.06 -8.68
N LEU A 256 22.37 11.23 -9.98
CA LEU A 256 21.36 10.42 -10.67
C LEU A 256 21.66 8.92 -10.60
N GLU A 257 22.94 8.54 -10.61
CA GLU A 257 23.37 7.14 -10.45
C GLU A 257 22.95 6.59 -9.09
N MET A 258 23.22 7.35 -8.01
CA MET A 258 22.85 6.95 -6.65
C MET A 258 21.33 6.87 -6.49
N ALA A 259 20.59 7.84 -7.02
CA ALA A 259 19.13 7.85 -6.99
C ALA A 259 18.52 6.62 -7.69
N LEU A 260 19.12 6.18 -8.81
CA LEU A 260 18.71 4.96 -9.50
C LEU A 260 19.00 3.71 -8.66
N ILE A 261 20.16 3.65 -7.99
CA ILE A 261 20.54 2.52 -7.15
C ILE A 261 19.59 2.41 -5.95
N GLU A 262 19.32 3.50 -5.23
CA GLU A 262 18.35 3.52 -4.12
C GLU A 262 16.94 3.09 -4.58
N THR A 263 16.50 3.61 -5.73
CA THR A 263 15.22 3.20 -6.34
C THR A 263 15.19 1.69 -6.61
N VAL A 264 16.28 1.12 -7.13
CA VAL A 264 16.38 -0.32 -7.41
C VAL A 264 16.38 -1.15 -6.12
N VAL A 265 17.08 -0.71 -5.08
CA VAL A 265 17.08 -1.38 -3.77
C VAL A 265 15.66 -1.43 -3.21
N LEU A 266 14.94 -0.31 -3.22
CA LEU A 266 13.57 -0.23 -2.73
C LEU A 266 12.55 -0.94 -3.65
N THR A 267 12.87 -1.13 -4.93
CA THR A 267 12.02 -1.86 -5.88
C THR A 267 11.78 -3.30 -5.44
N VAL A 268 12.73 -3.95 -4.76
CA VAL A 268 12.56 -5.34 -4.31
C VAL A 268 11.36 -5.49 -3.34
N PRO A 269 11.30 -4.78 -2.20
CA PRO A 269 10.13 -4.83 -1.33
C PRO A 269 8.86 -4.26 -2.00
N ALA A 270 8.96 -3.19 -2.79
CA ALA A 270 7.81 -2.66 -3.52
C ALA A 270 7.20 -3.70 -4.49
N ALA A 271 8.03 -4.47 -5.18
CA ALA A 271 7.63 -5.51 -6.12
C ALA A 271 6.91 -6.69 -5.46
N LEU A 272 7.32 -7.04 -4.23
CA LEU A 272 6.59 -8.01 -3.40
C LEU A 272 5.17 -7.50 -3.12
N GLY A 273 5.04 -6.26 -2.69
CA GLY A 273 3.74 -5.64 -2.40
C GLY A 273 2.83 -5.52 -3.61
N THR A 274 3.34 -5.00 -4.73
CA THR A 274 2.55 -4.84 -5.97
C THR A 274 2.04 -6.17 -6.52
N SER A 275 2.85 -7.23 -6.41
CA SER A 275 2.48 -8.56 -6.90
C SER A 275 1.57 -9.30 -5.94
N ALA A 276 1.82 -9.21 -4.63
CA ALA A 276 1.00 -9.86 -3.60
C ALA A 276 -0.42 -9.29 -3.54
N ALA A 277 -0.63 -8.03 -3.92
CA ALA A 277 -1.96 -7.44 -4.02
C ALA A 277 -2.90 -8.21 -4.95
N ARG A 278 -2.38 -8.96 -5.93
CA ARG A 278 -3.21 -9.85 -6.77
C ARG A 278 -3.80 -11.03 -6.01
N LEU A 279 -3.14 -11.53 -4.96
CA LEU A 279 -3.70 -12.59 -4.11
C LEU A 279 -4.97 -12.13 -3.39
N LEU A 280 -5.19 -10.81 -3.32
CA LEU A 280 -6.35 -10.17 -2.70
C LEU A 280 -7.54 -10.05 -3.66
N ILE A 281 -7.31 -10.22 -4.97
CA ILE A 281 -8.34 -10.24 -6.00
C ILE A 281 -8.80 -11.70 -6.14
N LYS A 282 -9.75 -12.12 -5.29
CA LYS A 282 -10.46 -13.40 -5.46
C LYS A 282 -11.80 -13.17 -6.13
#